data_AF-A0A2S8FXP4-F1
#
_entry.id   AF-A0A2S8FXP4-F1
#
_cell.length_a   1.000
_cell.length_b   1.000
_cell.length_c   1.000
_cell.angle_alpha   90.00
_cell.angle_beta   90.00
_cell.angle_gamma   90.00
#
_symmetry.space_group_name_H-M   'P 1'
#
loop_
_entity.id
_entity.type
_entity.pdbx_description
1 polymer ?
#
loop_
_entity_poly.entity_id
_entity_poly.type
_entity_poly.pdbx_seq_one_letter_code
_entity_poly.pdbx_strand_id
1 'polypeptide(L)'
;MSEKAGLFLKKANDDLVSHCKCEPFWISAPAQMDCPWCGCGWLFACPKCRRAYTFAVAAACDLTWEELAHLDLDTRYSEPPSDEDVDLWIEYMKQMTEDLEEGQQYVYLDGWAIPVDAEEFDLEGVYADHQLECVPQAAALHEPSIIEEVLANEDYWHERHVEYDDEDEE
;
A
#
# COMPACT_ATOMS: atom_id res chain seq x y z
N MET A 1 3.48 0.06 27.90
CA MET A 1 4.57 -0.41 27.02
C MET A 1 3.92 -0.56 25.66
N SER A 2 4.35 0.22 24.68
CA SER A 2 3.76 0.25 23.35
C SER A 2 3.94 -1.09 22.65
N GLU A 3 2.95 -1.51 21.88
CA GLU A 3 2.87 -2.83 21.26
C GLU A 3 3.89 -2.96 20.11
N LYS A 4 4.59 -4.11 20.02
CA LYS A 4 5.50 -4.42 18.91
C LYS A 4 4.73 -4.77 17.65
N ALA A 5 5.22 -4.31 16.49
CA ALA A 5 4.64 -4.70 15.21
C ALA A 5 4.90 -6.18 14.89
N GLY A 6 6.08 -6.70 15.24
CA GLY A 6 6.45 -8.10 15.01
C GLY A 6 6.86 -8.36 13.55
N LEU A 7 5.96 -8.12 12.61
CA LEU A 7 6.21 -8.21 11.17
C LEU A 7 5.73 -6.94 10.48
N PHE A 8 6.49 -6.44 9.51
CA PHE A 8 6.11 -5.24 8.77
C PHE A 8 6.73 -5.21 7.37
N LEU A 9 6.30 -4.27 6.54
CA LEU A 9 6.71 -4.16 5.15
C LEU A 9 7.87 -3.17 4.97
N LYS A 10 8.89 -3.58 4.22
CA LYS A 10 9.98 -2.71 3.74
C LYS A 10 10.18 -2.89 2.24
N LYS A 11 10.77 -1.91 1.57
CA LYS A 11 11.08 -2.00 0.14
C LYS A 11 11.87 -3.28 -0.20
N ALA A 12 11.44 -3.98 -1.25
CA ALA A 12 12.05 -5.24 -1.65
C ALA A 12 13.10 -5.08 -2.77
N ASN A 13 12.73 -4.49 -3.92
CA ASN A 13 13.60 -4.40 -5.09
C ASN A 13 13.29 -3.15 -5.93
N ASP A 14 13.87 -3.04 -7.13
CA ASP A 14 13.73 -1.93 -8.08
C ASP A 14 13.13 -2.38 -9.42
N ASP A 15 12.45 -3.53 -9.47
CA ASP A 15 12.25 -4.28 -10.72
C ASP A 15 11.15 -3.69 -11.63
N LEU A 16 10.24 -2.86 -11.08
CA LEU A 16 9.20 -2.14 -11.84
C LEU A 16 9.30 -0.62 -11.62
N VAL A 17 8.28 0.01 -11.00
CA VAL A 17 8.34 1.42 -10.63
C VAL A 17 9.07 1.52 -9.30
N SER A 18 10.20 2.23 -9.28
CA SER A 18 10.94 2.53 -8.05
C SER A 18 11.75 3.82 -8.16
N HIS A 19 11.31 4.85 -7.45
CA HIS A 19 12.00 6.14 -7.37
C HIS A 19 12.78 6.31 -6.06
N CYS A 20 12.52 5.44 -5.08
CA CYS A 20 13.22 5.40 -3.80
C CYS A 20 14.58 4.67 -3.94
N LYS A 21 15.63 5.27 -3.37
CA LYS A 21 16.98 4.67 -3.26
C LYS A 21 17.48 4.61 -1.81
N CYS A 22 16.57 4.75 -0.84
CA CYS A 22 16.90 4.62 0.57
C CYS A 22 17.00 3.13 0.93
N GLU A 23 17.97 2.75 1.76
CA GLU A 23 18.16 1.37 2.22
C GLU A 23 18.33 1.30 3.75
N PRO A 24 17.78 0.24 4.38
CA PRO A 24 16.41 -0.28 4.18
C PRO A 24 15.44 0.55 5.04
N PHE A 25 14.28 0.90 4.47
CA PHE A 25 13.24 1.61 5.22
C PHE A 25 11.90 0.89 5.07
N TRP A 26 11.16 0.89 6.18
CA TRP A 26 9.76 0.49 6.27
C TRP A 26 8.89 1.32 5.31
N ILE A 27 7.72 0.81 4.95
CA ILE A 27 6.74 1.58 4.18
C ILE A 27 6.15 2.70 5.06
N SER A 28 5.70 3.79 4.43
CA SER A 28 4.72 4.69 5.03
C SER A 28 3.32 4.13 4.82
N ALA A 29 2.32 4.70 5.49
CA ALA A 29 0.94 4.52 5.05
C ALA A 29 0.87 4.92 3.57
N PRO A 30 0.38 4.05 2.68
CA PRO A 30 0.19 4.40 1.29
C PRO A 30 -0.74 5.62 1.19
N ALA A 31 -0.41 6.53 0.28
CA ALA A 31 -1.32 7.61 -0.02
C ALA A 31 -2.40 7.07 -0.95
N GLN A 32 -3.67 7.20 -0.56
CA GLN A 32 -4.74 7.21 -1.54
C GLN A 32 -4.49 8.39 -2.47
N MET A 33 -4.30 8.13 -3.76
CA MET A 33 -4.26 9.20 -4.73
C MET A 33 -5.65 9.31 -5.36
N ASP A 34 -6.15 10.54 -5.46
CA ASP A 34 -7.43 10.89 -6.09
C ASP A 34 -7.57 10.42 -7.56
N CYS A 35 -6.53 9.80 -8.12
CA CYS A 35 -6.50 9.18 -9.45
C CYS A 35 -6.01 7.71 -9.40
N PRO A 36 -6.81 6.73 -8.95
CA PRO A 36 -6.38 5.33 -9.00
C PRO A 36 -5.95 4.87 -10.41
N TRP A 37 -6.58 5.44 -11.45
CA TRP A 37 -6.26 5.21 -12.87
C TRP A 37 -5.04 5.97 -13.42
N CYS A 38 -4.32 6.76 -12.63
CA CYS A 38 -3.06 7.37 -13.12
C CYS A 38 -1.85 6.41 -13.03
N GLY A 39 -2.08 5.15 -12.63
CA GLY A 39 -1.07 4.08 -12.56
C GLY A 39 -0.09 4.21 -11.40
N CYS A 40 -0.11 5.32 -10.67
CA CYS A 40 0.73 5.58 -9.49
C CYS A 40 -0.05 5.55 -8.17
N GLY A 41 -1.39 5.46 -8.21
CA GLY A 41 -2.24 5.52 -7.02
C GLY A 41 -2.04 4.36 -6.04
N TRP A 42 -1.46 3.25 -6.49
CA TRP A 42 -1.32 2.03 -5.71
C TRP A 42 0.13 1.56 -5.63
N LEU A 43 1.00 2.46 -5.18
CA LEU A 43 2.41 2.16 -4.90
C LEU A 43 2.68 2.36 -3.41
N PHE A 44 3.61 1.57 -2.86
CA PHE A 44 4.16 1.88 -1.55
C PHE A 44 4.97 3.16 -1.60
N ALA A 45 5.04 3.87 -0.49
CA ALA A 45 5.87 5.06 -0.35
C ALA A 45 6.93 4.89 0.74
N CYS A 46 8.03 5.61 0.57
CA CYS A 46 9.10 5.66 1.56
C CYS A 46 8.79 6.78 2.56
N PRO A 47 8.76 6.52 3.88
CA PRO A 47 8.49 7.56 4.88
C PRO A 47 9.57 8.64 4.87
N LYS A 48 10.82 8.28 4.55
CA LYS A 48 11.95 9.22 4.53
C LYS A 48 11.96 10.16 3.33
N CYS A 49 11.82 9.63 2.12
CA CYS A 49 12.00 10.42 0.89
C CYS A 49 10.70 10.66 0.12
N ARG A 50 9.59 10.08 0.58
CA ARG A 50 8.24 10.17 -0.01
C ARG A 50 8.12 9.68 -1.43
N ARG A 51 9.15 8.99 -1.93
CA ARG A 51 9.15 8.43 -3.28
C ARG A 51 8.51 7.05 -3.29
N ALA A 52 7.72 6.82 -4.33
CA ALA A 52 6.99 5.59 -4.54
C ALA A 52 7.87 4.45 -5.06
N TYR A 53 7.45 3.21 -4.77
CA TYR A 53 8.00 1.97 -5.29
C TYR A 53 6.95 0.85 -5.28
N THR A 54 7.15 -0.15 -6.12
CA THR A 54 6.14 -1.21 -6.37
C THR A 54 6.16 -2.30 -5.31
N PHE A 55 7.33 -2.87 -5.03
CA PHE A 55 7.42 -4.11 -4.27
C PHE A 55 7.93 -3.88 -2.85
N ALA A 56 7.19 -4.43 -1.88
CA ALA A 56 7.62 -4.56 -0.50
C ALA A 56 7.81 -6.03 -0.12
N VAL A 57 8.57 -6.29 0.93
CA VAL A 57 8.77 -7.62 1.51
C VAL A 57 8.46 -7.52 2.99
N ALA A 58 7.72 -8.51 3.50
CA ALA A 58 7.45 -8.63 4.92
C ALA A 58 8.71 -9.13 5.64
N ALA A 59 9.10 -8.43 6.70
CA ALA A 59 10.31 -8.73 7.46
C ALA A 59 10.10 -8.44 8.95
N ALA A 60 10.80 -9.19 9.80
CA ALA A 60 10.75 -9.02 11.24
C ALA A 60 11.04 -7.56 11.63
N CYS A 61 10.14 -6.98 12.43
CA CYS A 61 10.18 -5.59 12.85
C CYS A 61 10.30 -5.47 14.37
N ASP A 62 11.44 -4.96 14.82
CA ASP A 62 11.70 -4.71 16.24
C ASP A 62 11.08 -3.39 16.73
N LEU A 63 10.44 -2.60 15.86
CA LEU A 63 9.78 -1.35 16.24
C LEU A 63 8.37 -1.61 16.81
N THR A 64 7.92 -0.69 17.63
CA THR A 64 6.52 -0.59 18.05
C THR A 64 5.68 0.09 16.99
N TRP A 65 4.36 -0.11 17.06
CA TRP A 65 3.41 0.57 16.19
C TRP A 65 3.53 2.10 16.27
N GLU A 66 3.67 2.65 17.48
CA GLU A 66 3.92 4.09 17.70
C GLU A 66 5.24 4.55 17.05
N GLU A 67 6.33 3.79 17.19
CA GLU A 67 7.62 4.14 16.56
C GLU A 67 7.53 4.15 15.03
N LEU A 68 6.76 3.22 14.44
CA LEU A 68 6.51 3.20 13.00
C LEU A 68 5.64 4.38 12.55
N ALA A 69 4.60 4.69 13.31
CA ALA A 69 3.71 5.83 13.04
C ALA A 69 4.51 7.14 13.04
N HIS A 70 5.34 7.38 14.06
CA HIS A 70 6.19 8.58 14.10
C HIS A 70 7.26 8.60 13.01
N LEU A 71 7.83 7.45 12.65
CA LEU A 71 8.77 7.35 11.53
C LEU A 71 8.13 7.82 10.22
N ASP A 72 6.83 7.58 10.05
CA ASP A 72 6.05 8.13 8.96
C ASP A 72 5.62 9.59 9.23
N LEU A 73 4.71 9.82 10.16
CA LEU A 73 3.96 11.06 10.32
C LEU A 73 4.84 12.28 10.64
N ASP A 74 5.92 12.13 11.42
CA ASP A 74 6.79 13.25 11.81
C ASP A 74 7.46 13.93 10.62
N THR A 75 7.59 13.22 9.50
CA THR A 75 8.20 13.73 8.27
C THR A 75 7.16 14.13 7.21
N ARG A 76 5.87 13.96 7.51
CA ARG A 76 4.76 14.25 6.59
C ARG A 76 4.25 15.68 6.72
N TYR A 77 4.25 16.20 7.95
CA TYR A 77 3.66 17.50 8.27
C TYR A 77 4.69 18.49 8.83
N SER A 78 4.35 19.77 8.79
CA SER A 78 5.17 20.83 9.40
C SER A 78 5.05 20.89 10.93
N GLU A 79 4.01 20.27 11.47
CA GLU A 79 3.72 20.17 12.90
C GLU A 79 3.76 18.70 13.32
N PRO A 80 4.08 18.40 14.59
CA PRO A 80 4.00 17.02 15.10
C PRO A 80 2.58 16.45 14.93
N PRO A 81 2.44 15.14 14.64
CA PRO A 81 1.12 14.50 14.59
C PRO A 81 0.45 14.54 15.96
N SER A 82 -0.88 14.63 15.97
CA SER A 82 -1.67 14.43 17.18
C SER A 82 -1.73 12.95 17.57
N ASP A 83 -2.14 12.67 18.82
CA ASP A 83 -2.36 11.29 19.27
C ASP A 83 -3.43 10.58 18.41
N GLU A 84 -4.45 11.32 17.95
CA GLU A 84 -5.50 10.81 17.06
C GLU A 84 -4.94 10.44 15.67
N ASP A 85 -4.05 11.26 15.10
CA ASP A 85 -3.38 10.92 13.84
C ASP A 85 -2.55 9.63 13.96
N VAL A 86 -1.88 9.45 15.09
CA VAL A 86 -1.08 8.25 15.37
C VAL A 86 -1.99 7.02 15.52
N ASP A 87 -3.08 7.13 16.26
CA ASP A 87 -4.02 6.03 16.47
C ASP A 87 -4.68 5.58 15.15
N LEU A 88 -5.17 6.53 14.34
CA LEU A 88 -5.75 6.25 13.02
C LEU A 88 -4.74 5.58 12.07
N TRP A 89 -3.50 6.06 12.09
CA TRP A 89 -2.43 5.44 11.30
C TRP A 89 -2.18 4.00 11.74
N ILE A 90 -2.12 3.73 13.05
CA ILE A 90 -1.86 2.40 13.58
C ILE A 90 -3.01 1.45 13.23
N GLU A 91 -4.26 1.88 13.36
CA GLU A 91 -5.44 1.10 13.00
C GLU A 91 -5.41 0.68 11.53
N TYR A 92 -5.24 1.66 10.63
CA TYR A 92 -5.17 1.41 9.20
C TYR A 92 -4.01 0.46 8.83
N MET A 93 -2.82 0.70 9.39
CA MET A 93 -1.65 -0.12 9.06
C MET A 93 -1.74 -1.53 9.62
N LYS A 94 -2.36 -1.73 10.80
CA LYS A 94 -2.63 -3.06 11.34
C LYS A 94 -3.56 -3.85 10.42
N GLN A 95 -4.65 -3.24 9.96
CA GLN A 95 -5.58 -3.87 9.02
C GLN A 95 -4.87 -4.24 7.71
N MET A 96 -4.16 -3.30 7.10
CA MET A 96 -3.46 -3.52 5.82
C MET A 96 -2.35 -4.60 5.92
N THR A 97 -1.83 -4.87 7.11
CA THR A 97 -0.71 -5.80 7.34
C THR A 97 -1.08 -7.03 8.18
N GLU A 98 -2.37 -7.33 8.33
CA GLU A 98 -2.85 -8.42 9.19
C GLU A 98 -2.34 -9.80 8.73
N ASP A 99 -2.35 -10.06 7.42
CA ASP A 99 -2.04 -11.36 6.82
C ASP A 99 -0.63 -11.44 6.22
N LEU A 100 0.33 -10.71 6.80
CA LEU A 100 1.72 -10.78 6.32
C LEU A 100 2.40 -12.10 6.69
N GLU A 101 3.14 -12.65 5.73
CA GLU A 101 4.02 -13.81 5.91
C GLU A 101 5.49 -13.42 5.75
N GLU A 102 6.35 -13.81 6.70
CA GLU A 102 7.75 -13.40 6.68
C GLU A 102 8.47 -13.87 5.39
N GLY A 103 9.12 -12.93 4.70
CA GLY A 103 9.85 -13.18 3.45
C GLY A 103 8.98 -13.10 2.20
N GLN A 104 7.66 -13.05 2.33
CA GLN A 104 6.74 -12.89 1.21
C GLN A 104 6.81 -11.46 0.66
N GLN A 105 6.73 -11.33 -0.67
CA GLN A 105 6.67 -10.04 -1.35
C GLN A 105 5.21 -9.64 -1.59
N TYR A 106 4.95 -8.34 -1.47
CA TYR A 106 3.64 -7.73 -1.59
C TYR A 106 3.68 -6.53 -2.54
N VAL A 107 2.52 -6.22 -3.11
CA VAL A 107 2.21 -4.95 -3.77
C VAL A 107 1.10 -4.26 -3.00
N TYR A 108 0.95 -2.95 -3.18
CA TYR A 108 -0.22 -2.24 -2.71
C TYR A 108 -1.24 -2.19 -3.85
N LEU A 109 -2.48 -2.58 -3.60
CA LEU A 109 -3.58 -2.46 -4.55
C LEU A 109 -4.86 -2.14 -3.80
N ASP A 110 -5.47 -1.02 -4.18
CA ASP A 110 -6.76 -0.53 -3.72
C ASP A 110 -7.06 -0.68 -2.21
N GLY A 111 -6.11 -0.25 -1.37
CA GLY A 111 -6.23 -0.32 0.09
C GLY A 111 -5.56 -1.51 0.75
N TRP A 112 -5.11 -2.49 -0.03
CA TRP A 112 -4.64 -3.78 0.49
C TRP A 112 -3.19 -4.10 0.12
N ALA A 113 -2.50 -4.84 0.98
CA ALA A 113 -1.21 -5.45 0.67
C ALA A 113 -1.44 -6.85 0.08
N ILE A 114 -1.26 -7.02 -1.23
CA ILE A 114 -1.56 -8.27 -1.94
C ILE A 114 -0.24 -9.04 -2.19
N PRO A 115 -0.15 -10.34 -1.85
CA PRO A 115 1.01 -11.18 -2.19
C PRO A 115 1.26 -11.19 -3.71
N VAL A 116 2.52 -11.02 -4.13
CA VAL A 116 2.88 -10.93 -5.57
C VAL A 116 2.50 -12.15 -6.40
N ASP A 117 2.33 -13.30 -5.75
CA ASP A 117 1.98 -14.60 -6.33
C ASP A 117 0.50 -14.96 -6.14
N ALA A 118 -0.34 -14.00 -5.73
CA ALA A 118 -1.77 -14.20 -5.72
C ALA A 118 -2.31 -14.42 -7.15
N GLU A 119 -3.08 -15.49 -7.31
CA GLU A 119 -3.74 -15.90 -8.55
C GLU A 119 -5.24 -16.02 -8.30
N GLU A 120 -6.05 -15.73 -9.32
CA GLU A 120 -7.52 -15.87 -9.32
C GLU A 120 -8.19 -15.35 -8.03
N PHE A 121 -8.10 -14.04 -7.79
CA PHE A 121 -8.62 -13.42 -6.57
C PHE A 121 -9.65 -12.33 -6.85
N ASP A 122 -10.62 -12.25 -5.94
CA ASP A 122 -11.57 -11.15 -5.84
C ASP A 122 -11.11 -10.21 -4.72
N LEU A 123 -11.24 -8.90 -4.95
CA LEU A 123 -10.81 -7.87 -4.01
C LEU A 123 -11.81 -6.71 -4.01
N GLU A 124 -12.58 -6.59 -2.95
CA GLU A 124 -13.33 -5.37 -2.65
C GLU A 124 -12.33 -4.32 -2.15
N GLY A 125 -11.87 -3.50 -3.10
CA GLY A 125 -10.96 -2.40 -2.85
C GLY A 125 -11.67 -1.21 -2.23
N VAL A 126 -10.87 -0.22 -1.83
CA VAL A 126 -11.40 1.02 -1.27
C VAL A 126 -12.08 1.88 -2.36
N TYR A 127 -11.70 1.75 -3.62
CA TYR A 127 -12.29 2.48 -4.73
C TYR A 127 -13.11 1.59 -5.68
N ALA A 128 -12.66 0.37 -5.94
CA ALA A 128 -13.27 -0.53 -6.92
C ALA A 128 -13.31 -1.99 -6.47
N ASP A 129 -14.30 -2.73 -6.97
CA ASP A 129 -14.37 -4.19 -6.86
C ASP A 129 -13.58 -4.84 -8.01
N HIS A 130 -12.62 -5.69 -7.66
CA HIS A 130 -11.70 -6.31 -8.60
C HIS A 130 -11.90 -7.81 -8.67
N GLN A 131 -11.91 -8.32 -9.90
CA GLN A 131 -11.77 -9.74 -10.19
C GLN A 131 -10.57 -9.91 -11.11
N LEU A 132 -9.47 -10.45 -10.57
CA LEU A 132 -8.16 -10.49 -11.23
C LEU A 132 -7.61 -11.92 -11.30
N GLU A 133 -7.14 -12.32 -12.47
CA GLU A 133 -6.48 -13.62 -12.66
C GLU A 133 -5.09 -13.67 -12.01
N CYS A 134 -4.42 -12.51 -11.89
CA CYS A 134 -3.13 -12.36 -11.25
C CYS A 134 -2.88 -10.92 -10.82
N VAL A 135 -1.85 -10.70 -10.00
CA VAL A 135 -1.45 -9.36 -9.56
C VAL A 135 -0.92 -8.52 -10.74
N PRO A 136 -1.56 -7.39 -11.12
CA PRO A 136 -1.19 -6.63 -12.30
C PRO A 136 0.25 -6.11 -12.29
N GLN A 137 0.74 -5.67 -11.13
CA GLN A 137 2.10 -5.17 -10.95
C GLN A 137 3.15 -6.29 -11.15
N ALA A 138 2.83 -7.53 -10.75
CA ALA A 138 3.71 -8.67 -10.95
C ALA A 138 3.71 -9.11 -12.42
N ALA A 139 2.53 -9.18 -13.03
CA ALA A 139 2.38 -9.52 -14.44
C ALA A 139 3.07 -8.50 -15.37
N ALA A 140 3.05 -7.21 -15.00
CA ALA A 140 3.72 -6.14 -15.73
C ALA A 140 5.25 -6.30 -15.86
N LEU A 141 5.89 -7.14 -15.04
CA LEU A 141 7.31 -7.48 -15.19
C LEU A 141 7.60 -8.23 -16.51
N HIS A 142 6.61 -8.96 -17.02
CA HIS A 142 6.72 -9.76 -18.23
C HIS A 142 5.90 -9.18 -19.38
N GLU A 143 4.78 -8.53 -19.06
CA GLU A 143 3.86 -7.93 -20.02
C GLU A 143 3.55 -6.47 -19.64
N PRO A 144 4.38 -5.50 -20.06
CA PRO A 144 4.25 -4.12 -19.62
C PRO A 144 2.93 -3.42 -20.00
N SER A 145 2.20 -3.93 -21.01
CA SER A 145 0.89 -3.39 -21.42
C SER A 145 -0.17 -3.48 -20.33
N ILE A 146 -0.03 -4.41 -19.37
CA ILE A 146 -0.95 -4.56 -18.23
C ILE A 146 -1.06 -3.28 -17.40
N ILE A 147 0.00 -2.47 -17.36
CA ILE A 147 -0.07 -1.16 -16.70
C ILE A 147 -1.13 -0.29 -17.37
N GLU A 148 -1.14 -0.20 -18.70
CA GLU A 148 -2.08 0.64 -19.44
C GLU A 148 -3.48 0.03 -19.51
N GLU A 149 -3.58 -1.30 -19.49
CA GLU A 149 -4.85 -2.03 -19.64
C GLU A 149 -5.64 -2.13 -18.32
N VAL A 150 -4.95 -2.14 -17.18
CA VAL A 150 -5.57 -2.31 -15.85
C VAL A 150 -5.24 -1.13 -14.95
N LEU A 151 -3.97 -0.96 -14.58
CA LEU A 151 -3.57 -0.02 -13.52
C LEU A 151 -3.80 1.45 -13.90
N ALA A 152 -3.60 1.80 -15.16
CA ALA A 152 -3.74 3.15 -15.69
C ALA A 152 -4.98 3.32 -16.59
N ASN A 153 -5.92 2.36 -16.54
CA ASN A 153 -7.11 2.35 -17.38
C ASN A 153 -8.30 2.97 -16.64
N GLU A 154 -8.63 4.21 -16.98
CA GLU A 154 -9.76 4.95 -16.40
C GLU A 154 -11.09 4.19 -16.54
N ASP A 155 -11.35 3.56 -17.69
CA ASP A 155 -12.57 2.80 -17.93
C ASP A 155 -12.64 1.57 -17.00
N TYR A 156 -11.53 0.84 -16.84
CA TYR A 156 -11.46 -0.33 -15.94
C TYR A 156 -11.88 0.04 -14.51
N TRP A 157 -11.32 1.14 -13.99
CA TRP A 157 -11.55 1.61 -12.63
C TRP A 157 -12.97 2.15 -12.44
N HIS A 158 -13.50 2.95 -13.37
CA HIS A 158 -14.85 3.51 -13.22
C HIS A 158 -15.97 2.49 -13.40
N GLU A 159 -15.81 1.49 -14.27
CA GLU A 159 -16.80 0.41 -14.44
C GLU A 159 -16.97 -0.45 -13.18
N ARG A 160 -15.97 -0.43 -12.30
CA ARG A 160 -15.88 -1.24 -11.08
C ARG A 160 -16.00 -0.43 -9.80
N HIS A 161 -16.25 0.88 -9.91
CA HIS A 161 -16.29 1.78 -8.78
C HIS A 161 -17.34 1.33 -7.75
N VAL A 162 -16.95 1.24 -6.49
CA VAL A 162 -17.85 0.94 -5.39
C VAL A 162 -18.52 2.25 -4.96
N GLU A 163 -19.86 2.30 -4.96
CA GLU A 163 -20.57 3.46 -4.42
C GLU A 163 -20.39 3.49 -2.90
N TYR A 164 -19.85 4.59 -2.38
CA TYR A 164 -19.92 4.88 -0.96
C TYR A 164 -21.37 5.27 -0.65
N ASP A 165 -22.11 4.41 0.05
CA ASP A 165 -23.37 4.82 0.68
C ASP A 165 -23.01 5.77 1.83
N ASP A 166 -23.17 7.07 1.60
CA ASP A 166 -23.09 8.15 2.61
C ASP A 166 -24.25 8.06 3.66
N GLU A 167 -24.77 6.86 3.96
CA GLU A 167 -25.90 6.67 4.89
C GLU A 167 -25.48 6.44 6.36
N ASP A 168 -24.18 6.38 6.68
CA ASP A 168 -23.68 6.19 8.06
C ASP A 168 -23.20 7.50 8.74
N GLU A 169 -23.77 8.66 8.37
CA GLU A 169 -23.75 9.88 9.19
C GLU A 169 -25.17 10.23 9.70
N GLU A 170 -25.68 9.48 10.69
CA GLU A 170 -26.78 9.93 11.59
C GLU A 170 -26.35 10.01 13.07
#